data_AF-A0A966Z549-F1
#
_entry.id   AF-A0A966Z549-F1
#
_cell.length_a   1.000
_cell.length_b   1.000
_cell.length_c   1.000
_cell.angle_alpha   90.00
_cell.angle_beta   90.00
_cell.angle_gamma   90.00
#
_symmetry.space_group_name_H-M   'P 1'
#
loop_
_entity.id
_entity.type
_entity.pdbx_description
1 polymer ?
#
loop_
_entity_poly.entity_id
_entity_poly.type
_entity_poly.pdbx_seq_one_letter_code
_entity_poly.pdbx_strand_id
1 'polypeptide(L)'
;MPLLLAAAACAEAQVIEYETNGMKYQTATRQGLTVIVTHLQSQVAGFGLLQVSISNGSQAYRAIRPADFSYVRAETRSGALAAGQVVDMLLAKATHNDVVKLVTSYEAALYGIPHMRSNNGYEQRRQSNMSYGMPGRLKAAATASAIALNDTRLAPGQSTDGAVFIPLSHEMKLLVGGHIVFRCGGEVFEFNPEP
;
A
#
# COMPACT_ATOMS: atom_id res chain seq x y z
N MET A 1 53.16 13.21 -3.50
CA MET A 1 51.78 13.30 -4.02
C MET A 1 50.99 12.11 -3.48
N PRO A 2 50.14 12.26 -2.45
CA PRO A 2 49.27 11.17 -2.06
C PRO A 2 48.00 11.18 -2.91
N LEU A 3 47.76 10.04 -3.55
CA LEU A 3 46.58 9.71 -4.34
C LEU A 3 45.39 9.55 -3.38
N LEU A 4 44.39 10.42 -3.44
CA LEU A 4 43.14 10.26 -2.70
C LEU A 4 42.30 9.18 -3.40
N LEU A 5 42.19 8.00 -2.78
CA LEU A 5 41.19 7.00 -3.15
C LEU A 5 39.81 7.51 -2.69
N ALA A 6 38.98 7.94 -3.63
CA ALA A 6 37.56 8.19 -3.37
C ALA A 6 36.84 6.83 -3.30
N ALA A 7 36.54 6.37 -2.09
CA ALA A 7 35.62 5.26 -1.88
C ALA A 7 34.21 5.72 -2.26
N ALA A 8 33.73 5.27 -3.42
CA ALA A 8 32.32 5.42 -3.79
C ALA A 8 31.48 4.50 -2.90
N ALA A 9 31.02 5.02 -1.77
CA ALA A 9 29.99 4.34 -0.98
C ALA A 9 28.72 4.28 -1.82
N CYS A 10 28.33 3.09 -2.26
CA CYS A 10 26.98 2.83 -2.75
C CYS A 10 26.03 3.11 -1.58
N ALA A 11 25.39 4.28 -1.59
CA ALA A 11 24.36 4.60 -0.62
C ALA A 11 23.19 3.63 -0.84
N GLU A 12 23.07 2.63 0.04
CA GLU A 12 21.84 1.86 0.14
C GLU A 12 20.70 2.84 0.38
N ALA A 13 19.65 2.77 -0.44
CA ALA A 13 18.49 3.63 -0.31
C ALA A 13 17.90 3.50 1.10
N GLN A 14 18.11 4.53 1.92
CA GLN A 14 17.62 4.58 3.29
C GLN A 14 16.10 4.73 3.29
N VAL A 15 15.46 4.00 4.21
CA VAL A 15 14.05 4.22 4.53
C VAL A 15 13.95 5.50 5.34
N ILE A 16 13.14 6.45 4.88
CA ILE A 16 12.88 7.73 5.57
C ILE A 16 11.55 7.59 6.31
N GLU A 17 11.57 7.84 7.61
CA GLU A 17 10.37 7.81 8.46
C GLU A 17 9.90 9.23 8.75
N TYR A 18 8.59 9.43 8.73
CA TYR A 18 7.97 10.69 9.17
C TYR A 18 6.58 10.44 9.73
N GLU A 19 6.09 11.38 10.55
CA GLU A 19 4.77 11.30 11.16
C GLU A 19 3.90 12.48 10.70
N THR A 20 2.69 12.19 10.26
CA THR A 20 1.68 13.20 9.90
C THR A 20 0.32 12.74 10.39
N ASN A 21 -0.44 13.63 11.04
CA ASN A 21 -1.79 13.33 11.56
C ASN A 21 -1.84 12.09 12.48
N GLY A 22 -0.78 11.84 13.27
CA GLY A 22 -0.69 10.68 14.17
C GLY A 22 -0.45 9.34 13.48
N MET A 23 -0.09 9.36 12.18
CA MET A 23 0.24 8.19 11.39
C MET A 23 1.73 8.20 11.03
N LYS A 24 2.40 7.07 11.22
CA LYS A 24 3.80 6.87 10.84
C LYS A 24 3.89 6.40 9.39
N TYR A 25 4.65 7.11 8.57
CA TYR A 25 4.90 6.79 7.18
C TYR A 25 6.37 6.42 7.00
N GLN A 26 6.62 5.48 6.12
CA GLN A 26 7.96 5.12 5.69
C GLN A 26 8.06 5.26 4.18
N THR A 27 9.13 5.90 3.71
CA THR A 27 9.40 6.12 2.29
C THR A 27 10.72 5.49 1.91
N ALA A 28 10.75 4.78 0.78
CA ALA A 28 11.99 4.28 0.20
C ALA A 28 11.98 4.49 -1.32
N THR A 29 13.13 4.89 -1.86
CA THR A 29 13.31 5.10 -3.31
C THR A 29 14.44 4.23 -3.83
N ARG A 30 14.16 3.32 -4.77
CA ARG A 30 15.16 2.46 -5.43
C ARG A 30 14.95 2.49 -6.93
N GLN A 31 16.04 2.68 -7.69
CA GLN A 31 16.02 2.75 -9.15
C GLN A 31 14.91 3.66 -9.73
N GLY A 32 14.70 4.82 -9.11
CA GLY A 32 13.67 5.79 -9.51
C GLY A 32 12.23 5.40 -9.15
N LEU A 33 11.99 4.30 -8.45
CA LEU A 33 10.69 3.95 -7.90
C LEU A 33 10.63 4.36 -6.42
N THR A 34 9.75 5.29 -6.10
CA THR A 34 9.49 5.73 -4.72
C THR A 34 8.24 5.03 -4.21
N VAL A 35 8.33 4.45 -3.01
CA VAL A 35 7.25 3.73 -2.35
C VAL A 35 7.10 4.31 -0.95
N ILE A 36 5.89 4.74 -0.63
CA ILE A 36 5.48 5.24 0.68
C ILE A 36 4.48 4.23 1.25
N VAL A 37 4.67 3.85 2.51
CA VAL A 37 3.82 2.87 3.20
C VAL A 37 3.44 3.41 4.58
N THR A 38 2.19 3.19 4.99
CA THR A 38 1.74 3.34 6.37
C THR A 38 0.75 2.23 6.75
N HIS A 39 0.74 1.86 8.03
CA HIS A 39 -0.25 0.95 8.58
C HIS A 39 -1.58 1.67 8.76
N LEU A 40 -2.67 1.11 8.24
CA LEU A 40 -3.99 1.59 8.63
C LEU A 40 -4.35 0.98 9.98
N GLN A 41 -4.77 1.82 10.92
CA GLN A 41 -5.16 1.41 12.27
C GLN A 41 -6.39 0.48 12.29
N SER A 42 -7.13 0.39 11.19
CA SER A 42 -8.33 -0.44 11.11
C SER A 42 -8.03 -1.84 10.58
N GLN A 43 -8.73 -2.82 11.16
CA GLN A 43 -8.87 -4.15 10.59
C GLN A 43 -10.24 -4.28 9.97
N VAL A 44 -10.29 -4.95 8.83
CA VAL A 44 -11.50 -5.05 8.02
C VAL A 44 -11.65 -6.49 7.60
N ALA A 45 -12.75 -7.13 8.00
CA ALA A 45 -13.12 -8.48 7.57
C ALA A 45 -11.99 -9.54 7.69
N GLY A 46 -11.13 -9.44 8.72
CA GLY A 46 -10.01 -10.37 8.94
C GLY A 46 -8.72 -10.03 8.17
N PHE A 47 -8.59 -8.78 7.70
CA PHE A 47 -7.40 -8.28 7.02
C PHE A 47 -6.70 -7.19 7.82
N GLY A 48 -5.37 -7.23 7.78
CA GLY A 48 -4.51 -6.10 8.08
C GLY A 48 -4.33 -5.26 6.82
N LEU A 49 -4.28 -3.95 6.99
CA LEU A 49 -4.33 -3.02 5.88
C LEU A 49 -3.11 -2.10 5.88
N LEU A 50 -2.54 -1.91 4.70
CA LEU A 50 -1.48 -0.94 4.46
C LEU A 50 -2.00 0.07 3.46
N GLN A 51 -1.83 1.37 3.71
CA GLN A 51 -1.91 2.35 2.65
C GLN A 51 -0.56 2.41 1.96
N VAL A 52 -0.59 2.30 0.63
CA VAL A 52 0.60 2.30 -0.20
C VAL A 52 0.45 3.33 -1.29
N SER A 53 1.54 4.04 -1.52
CA SER A 53 1.65 5.17 -2.43
C SER A 53 2.93 5.02 -3.23
N ILE A 54 2.84 4.88 -4.55
CA ILE A 54 3.97 4.55 -5.43
C ILE A 54 4.10 5.58 -6.54
N SER A 55 5.32 6.07 -6.77
CA SER A 55 5.66 7.00 -7.85
C SER A 55 6.82 6.44 -8.68
N ASN A 56 6.66 6.45 -10.01
CA ASN A 56 7.69 6.02 -10.95
C ASN A 56 8.43 7.22 -11.53
N GLY A 57 9.53 7.62 -10.89
CA GLY A 57 10.50 8.59 -11.42
C GLY A 57 11.56 7.99 -12.35
N SER A 58 11.48 6.70 -12.68
CA SER A 58 12.41 6.05 -13.63
C SER A 58 12.00 6.29 -15.10
N GLN A 59 12.87 5.94 -16.04
CA GLN A 59 12.59 6.01 -17.49
C GLN A 59 11.93 4.75 -18.06
N ALA A 60 11.65 3.76 -17.22
CA ALA A 60 11.07 2.48 -17.64
C ALA A 60 9.69 2.25 -17.02
N TYR A 61 8.88 1.44 -17.67
CA TYR A 61 7.62 0.98 -17.09
C TYR A 61 7.86 0.11 -15.86
N ARG A 62 6.99 0.23 -14.86
CA ARG A 62 7.03 -0.56 -13.63
C ARG A 62 5.70 -1.28 -13.45
N ALA A 63 5.76 -2.61 -13.33
CA ALA A 63 4.58 -3.42 -13.01
C ALA A 63 4.41 -3.45 -11.50
N ILE A 64 3.31 -2.86 -11.02
CA ILE A 64 2.92 -2.85 -9.62
C ILE A 64 1.78 -3.85 -9.46
N ARG A 65 1.93 -4.81 -8.55
CA ARG A 65 0.90 -5.79 -8.22
C ARG A 65 0.79 -5.90 -6.71
N PRO A 66 -0.42 -5.94 -6.12
CA PRO A 66 -0.58 -6.19 -4.70
C PRO A 66 0.07 -7.51 -4.29
N ALA A 67 -0.01 -8.55 -5.12
CA ALA A 67 0.55 -9.87 -4.83
C ALA A 67 2.09 -9.87 -4.64
N ASP A 68 2.79 -8.81 -5.06
CA ASP A 68 4.22 -8.65 -4.81
C ASP A 68 4.54 -8.07 -3.41
N PHE A 69 3.52 -7.76 -2.61
CA PHE A 69 3.63 -7.41 -1.20
C PHE A 69 3.46 -8.63 -0.30
N SER A 70 4.27 -8.69 0.76
CA SER A 70 4.11 -9.67 1.83
C SER A 70 4.43 -9.06 3.19
N TYR A 71 3.77 -9.58 4.21
CA TYR A 71 4.15 -9.34 5.60
C TYR A 71 4.95 -10.52 6.12
N VAL A 72 6.08 -10.25 6.75
CA VAL A 72 6.99 -11.26 7.30
C VAL A 72 7.13 -11.05 8.80
N ARG A 73 6.84 -12.11 9.57
CA ARG A 73 6.99 -12.13 11.02
C ARG A 73 7.57 -13.48 11.43
N ALA A 74 8.76 -13.47 12.03
CA ALA A 74 9.54 -14.69 12.28
C ALA A 74 9.62 -15.55 11.00
N GLU A 75 9.27 -16.84 11.08
CA GLU A 75 9.27 -17.77 9.95
C GLU A 75 7.99 -17.71 9.09
N THR A 76 7.03 -16.86 9.45
CA THR A 76 5.73 -16.78 8.78
C THR A 76 5.72 -15.63 7.78
N ARG A 77 5.44 -15.94 6.51
CA ARG A 77 5.17 -14.97 5.44
C ARG A 77 3.70 -15.03 5.02
N SER A 78 3.01 -13.90 5.04
CA SER A 78 1.64 -13.74 4.53
C SER A 78 1.66 -12.84 3.29
N GLY A 79 1.26 -13.38 2.15
CA GLY A 79 1.18 -12.63 0.88
C GLY A 79 -0.11 -11.80 0.80
N ALA A 80 -0.04 -10.62 0.20
CA ALA A 80 -1.22 -9.81 -0.02
C ALA A 80 -2.15 -10.40 -1.09
N LEU A 81 -3.43 -10.07 -0.98
CA LEU A 81 -4.43 -10.48 -1.97
C LEU A 81 -4.46 -9.55 -3.18
N ALA A 82 -4.79 -10.11 -4.35
CA ALA A 82 -5.13 -9.31 -5.53
C ALA A 82 -6.47 -8.58 -5.32
N ALA A 83 -6.66 -7.44 -5.99
CA ALA A 83 -7.84 -6.59 -5.82
C ALA A 83 -9.17 -7.34 -6.03
N GLY A 84 -9.26 -8.22 -7.04
CA GLY A 84 -10.47 -9.03 -7.28
C GLY A 84 -10.82 -9.93 -6.09
N GLN A 85 -9.82 -10.59 -5.50
CA GLN A 85 -10.02 -11.43 -4.32
C GLN A 85 -10.45 -10.61 -3.09
N VAL A 86 -9.94 -9.37 -2.95
CA VAL A 86 -10.37 -8.45 -1.90
C VAL A 86 -11.85 -8.09 -2.08
N VAL A 87 -12.29 -7.78 -3.31
CA VAL A 87 -13.69 -7.47 -3.61
C VAL A 87 -14.60 -8.65 -3.26
N ASP A 88 -14.25 -9.86 -3.71
CA ASP A 88 -15.02 -11.09 -3.43
C ASP A 88 -15.12 -11.35 -1.92
N MET A 89 -14.02 -11.16 -1.20
CA MET A 89 -13.97 -11.34 0.25
C MET A 89 -14.80 -10.31 1.01
N LEU A 90 -14.74 -9.04 0.62
CA LEU A 90 -15.55 -7.99 1.25
C LEU A 90 -17.04 -8.16 0.92
N LEU A 91 -17.39 -8.58 -0.30
CA LEU A 91 -18.76 -8.96 -0.64
C LEU A 91 -19.28 -10.10 0.24
N ALA A 92 -18.43 -11.08 0.53
CA ALA A 92 -18.79 -12.24 1.30
C ALA A 92 -18.88 -11.95 2.81
N LYS A 93 -17.95 -11.16 3.37
CA LYS A 93 -17.73 -11.07 4.82
C LYS A 93 -17.85 -9.68 5.44
N ALA A 94 -17.76 -8.61 4.65
CA ALA A 94 -17.73 -7.26 5.22
C ALA A 94 -19.11 -6.81 5.70
N THR A 95 -19.14 -6.22 6.88
CA THR A 95 -20.30 -5.49 7.40
C THR A 95 -20.29 -4.04 6.92
N HIS A 96 -21.41 -3.33 7.09
CA HIS A 96 -21.44 -1.89 6.80
C HIS A 96 -20.40 -1.11 7.63
N ASN A 97 -20.19 -1.49 8.89
CA ASN A 97 -19.20 -0.86 9.77
C ASN A 97 -17.76 -1.07 9.26
N ASP A 98 -17.47 -2.26 8.73
CA ASP A 98 -16.16 -2.56 8.13
C ASP A 98 -15.88 -1.65 6.93
N VAL A 99 -16.87 -1.41 6.08
CA VAL A 99 -16.77 -0.51 4.93
C VAL A 99 -16.52 0.93 5.37
N VAL A 100 -17.24 1.41 6.38
CA VAL A 100 -17.04 2.77 6.92
C VAL A 100 -15.63 2.93 7.48
N LYS A 101 -15.17 1.98 8.31
CA LYS A 101 -13.80 1.99 8.85
C LYS A 101 -12.73 1.97 7.77
N LEU A 102 -12.93 1.15 6.73
CA LEU A 102 -12.01 1.07 5.60
C LEU A 102 -11.85 2.44 4.91
N VAL A 103 -12.97 3.07 4.53
CA VAL A 103 -12.96 4.38 3.86
C VAL A 103 -12.32 5.43 4.75
N THR A 104 -12.78 5.55 5.99
CA THR A 104 -12.31 6.61 6.90
C THR A 104 -10.82 6.47 7.21
N SER A 105 -10.33 5.26 7.47
CA SER A 105 -8.89 5.06 7.73
C SER A 105 -8.03 5.28 6.48
N TYR A 106 -8.52 4.86 5.31
CA TYR A 106 -7.80 5.06 4.06
C TYR A 106 -7.68 6.54 3.69
N GLU A 107 -8.78 7.29 3.74
CA GLU A 107 -8.78 8.72 3.41
C GLU A 107 -7.92 9.53 4.40
N ALA A 108 -7.96 9.18 5.70
CA ALA A 108 -7.10 9.81 6.71
C ALA A 108 -5.60 9.61 6.41
N ALA A 109 -5.20 8.41 6.00
CA ALA A 109 -3.82 8.11 5.63
C ALA A 109 -3.41 8.79 4.31
N LEU A 110 -4.28 8.74 3.29
CA LEU A 110 -4.00 9.32 1.98
C LEU A 110 -3.73 10.83 2.07
N TYR A 111 -4.56 11.57 2.81
CA TYR A 111 -4.39 13.02 2.98
C TYR A 111 -3.26 13.40 3.93
N GLY A 112 -2.64 12.43 4.61
CA GLY A 112 -1.43 12.65 5.42
C GLY A 112 -0.12 12.65 4.63
N ILE A 113 -0.14 12.29 3.34
CA ILE A 113 1.06 12.26 2.49
C ILE A 113 1.23 13.63 1.80
N PRO A 114 2.25 14.43 2.14
CA PRO A 114 2.46 15.74 1.52
C PRO A 114 2.78 15.61 0.03
N HIS A 115 2.21 16.50 -0.80
CA HIS A 115 2.49 16.62 -2.23
C HIS A 115 2.19 15.39 -3.12
N MET A 116 1.56 14.34 -2.58
CA MET A 116 1.19 13.18 -3.37
C MET A 116 -0.14 13.41 -4.09
N ARG A 117 -0.07 13.66 -5.40
CA ARG A 117 -1.23 13.62 -6.31
C ARG A 117 -1.08 12.42 -7.21
N SER A 118 -1.71 11.32 -6.82
CA SER A 118 -1.77 10.12 -7.63
C SER A 118 -2.59 10.37 -8.89
N ASN A 119 -2.00 10.16 -10.06
CA ASN A 119 -2.69 10.36 -11.34
C ASN A 119 -3.35 9.09 -11.88
N ASN A 120 -3.15 7.96 -11.19
CA ASN A 120 -3.82 6.69 -11.44
C ASN A 120 -4.20 6.04 -10.09
N GLY A 121 -5.04 6.75 -9.34
CA GLY A 121 -5.21 6.57 -7.90
C GLY A 121 -6.62 6.30 -7.40
N TYR A 122 -6.75 6.22 -6.08
CA TYR A 122 -8.03 6.01 -5.39
C TYR A 122 -9.12 6.97 -5.86
N GLU A 123 -8.82 8.27 -5.98
CA GLU A 123 -9.82 9.29 -6.32
C GLU A 123 -10.47 9.07 -7.69
N GLN A 124 -9.67 8.67 -8.69
CA GLN A 124 -10.19 8.38 -10.03
C GLN A 124 -11.12 7.16 -10.01
N ARG A 125 -10.74 6.12 -9.26
CA ARG A 125 -11.58 4.91 -9.10
C ARG A 125 -12.84 5.21 -8.29
N ARG A 126 -12.72 6.03 -7.24
CA ARG A 126 -13.86 6.48 -6.43
C ARG A 126 -14.88 7.20 -7.27
N GLN A 127 -14.46 8.19 -8.07
CA GLN A 127 -15.34 8.92 -8.98
C GLN A 127 -16.04 8.00 -9.99
N SER A 128 -15.29 7.03 -10.55
CA SER A 128 -15.84 6.06 -11.51
C SER A 128 -16.89 5.12 -10.90
N ASN A 129 -16.86 4.94 -9.58
CA ASN A 129 -17.74 4.02 -8.85
C ASN A 129 -18.85 4.74 -8.05
N MET A 130 -18.99 6.06 -8.17
CA MET A 130 -20.06 6.80 -7.48
C MET A 130 -21.42 6.51 -8.11
N SER A 131 -22.27 5.79 -7.38
CA SER A 131 -23.68 5.62 -7.70
C SER A 131 -24.53 5.81 -6.44
N TYR A 132 -25.49 6.74 -6.51
CA TYR A 132 -26.44 7.00 -5.43
C TYR A 132 -27.46 5.85 -5.31
N GLY A 133 -27.71 5.38 -4.08
CA GLY A 133 -28.75 4.37 -3.80
C GLY A 133 -28.31 2.91 -3.85
N MET A 134 -26.99 2.60 -3.89
CA MET A 134 -26.51 1.22 -3.90
C MET A 134 -26.85 0.45 -2.60
N PRO A 135 -27.30 -0.81 -2.68
CA PRO A 135 -27.42 -1.71 -1.53
C PRO A 135 -26.08 -1.88 -0.80
N GLY A 136 -26.10 -2.13 0.51
CA GLY A 136 -24.91 -2.16 1.37
C GLY A 136 -23.77 -3.07 0.89
N ARG A 137 -24.08 -4.26 0.36
CA ARG A 137 -23.07 -5.19 -0.20
C ARG A 137 -22.47 -4.67 -1.50
N LEU A 138 -23.29 -4.08 -2.37
CA LEU A 138 -22.81 -3.50 -3.63
C LEU A 138 -21.94 -2.26 -3.37
N LYS A 139 -22.31 -1.46 -2.36
CA LYS A 139 -21.47 -0.37 -1.85
C LYS A 139 -20.14 -0.88 -1.30
N ALA A 140 -20.13 -2.00 -0.57
CA ALA A 140 -18.90 -2.63 -0.08
C ALA A 140 -17.96 -3.03 -1.23
N ALA A 141 -18.47 -3.67 -2.28
CA ALA A 141 -17.69 -3.99 -3.48
C ALA A 141 -17.17 -2.75 -4.20
N ALA A 142 -18.01 -1.72 -4.37
CA ALA A 142 -17.63 -0.48 -5.03
C ALA A 142 -16.53 0.28 -4.26
N THR A 143 -16.62 0.28 -2.93
CA THR A 143 -15.59 0.82 -2.04
C THR A 143 -14.31 -0.02 -2.12
N ALA A 144 -14.42 -1.34 -2.04
CA ALA A 144 -13.29 -2.26 -2.12
C ALA A 144 -12.50 -2.08 -3.41
N SER A 145 -13.18 -1.98 -4.55
CA SER A 145 -12.54 -1.80 -5.85
C SER A 145 -11.93 -0.42 -6.05
N ALA A 146 -12.43 0.61 -5.34
CA ALA A 146 -11.81 1.93 -5.33
C ALA A 146 -10.55 1.96 -4.46
N ILE A 147 -10.62 1.37 -3.27
CA ILE A 147 -9.56 1.44 -2.25
C ILE A 147 -8.44 0.44 -2.50
N ALA A 148 -8.74 -0.81 -2.88
CA ALA A 148 -7.72 -1.82 -3.11
C ALA A 148 -6.70 -1.36 -4.16
N LEU A 149 -5.42 -1.61 -3.89
CA LEU A 149 -4.37 -1.42 -4.87
C LEU A 149 -4.63 -2.35 -6.05
N ASN A 150 -4.57 -1.82 -7.27
CA ASN A 150 -4.80 -2.58 -8.49
C ASN A 150 -3.50 -2.92 -9.20
N ASP A 151 -3.49 -4.05 -9.90
CA ASP A 151 -2.44 -4.38 -10.86
C ASP A 151 -2.35 -3.26 -11.90
N THR A 152 -1.22 -2.57 -11.90
CA THR A 152 -1.03 -1.37 -12.71
C THR A 152 0.36 -1.36 -13.33
N ARG A 153 0.41 -1.04 -14.63
CA ARG A 153 1.67 -0.75 -15.31
C ARG A 153 1.91 0.75 -15.29
N LEU A 154 2.75 1.22 -14.37
CA LEU A 154 3.11 2.63 -14.23
C LEU A 154 4.11 3.05 -15.30
N ALA A 155 3.76 4.05 -16.10
CA ALA A 155 4.69 4.73 -17.01
C ALA A 155 5.65 5.65 -16.24
N PRO A 156 6.77 6.09 -16.85
CA PRO A 156 7.59 7.17 -16.33
C PRO A 156 6.77 8.42 -15.98
N GLY A 157 7.02 8.99 -14.80
CA GLY A 157 6.31 10.16 -14.27
C GLY A 157 4.90 9.89 -13.72
N GLN A 158 4.41 8.64 -13.76
CA GLN A 158 3.11 8.29 -13.19
C GLN A 158 3.20 7.82 -11.74
N SER A 159 2.07 7.90 -11.05
CA SER A 159 1.91 7.47 -9.67
C SER A 159 0.58 6.75 -9.46
N THR A 160 0.57 5.84 -8.50
CA THR A 160 -0.64 5.12 -8.06
C THR A 160 -0.66 5.05 -6.54
N ASP A 161 -1.84 4.82 -5.98
CA ASP A 161 -2.07 4.59 -4.57
C ASP A 161 -3.17 3.55 -4.40
N GLY A 162 -3.17 2.87 -3.25
CA GLY A 162 -4.20 1.91 -2.88
C GLY A 162 -3.92 1.26 -1.54
N ALA A 163 -4.89 0.54 -1.01
CA ALA A 163 -4.72 -0.30 0.16
C ALA A 163 -4.27 -1.70 -0.26
N VAL A 164 -3.27 -2.22 0.44
CA VAL A 164 -2.82 -3.61 0.34
C VAL A 164 -3.46 -4.39 1.49
N PHE A 165 -4.09 -5.52 1.17
CA PHE A 165 -4.80 -6.37 2.11
C PHE A 165 -3.97 -7.61 2.43
N ILE A 166 -3.50 -7.70 3.67
CA ILE A 166 -2.77 -8.86 4.18
C ILE A 166 -3.73 -9.75 4.97
N PRO A 167 -3.95 -11.01 4.58
CA PRO A 167 -4.80 -11.93 5.33
C PRO A 167 -4.19 -12.19 6.71
N LEU A 168 -5.00 -12.02 7.74
CA LEU A 168 -4.64 -12.33 9.12
C LEU A 168 -4.93 -13.80 9.40
N SER A 169 -4.02 -14.47 10.10
CA SER A 169 -4.17 -15.85 10.53
C SER A 169 -4.57 -15.91 12.01
N HIS A 170 -4.91 -17.11 12.51
CA HIS A 170 -5.18 -17.31 13.94
C HIS A 170 -4.02 -16.87 14.85
N GLU A 171 -2.79 -17.01 14.36
CA GLU A 171 -1.54 -16.67 15.07
C GLU A 171 -1.11 -15.20 14.87
N MET A 172 -1.62 -14.55 13.82
CA MET A 172 -1.33 -13.17 13.45
C MET A 172 -2.62 -12.38 13.39
N LYS A 173 -3.13 -12.02 14.57
CA LYS A 173 -4.36 -11.24 14.69
C LYS A 173 -4.21 -9.78 14.29
N LEU A 174 -2.99 -9.25 14.22
CA LEU A 174 -2.63 -7.87 13.85
C LEU A 174 -1.28 -7.89 13.11
N LEU A 175 -1.00 -6.84 12.33
CA LEU A 175 0.31 -6.63 11.70
C LEU A 175 1.29 -6.01 12.71
N VAL A 176 1.68 -6.75 13.75
CA VAL A 176 2.59 -6.28 14.82
C VAL A 176 3.82 -7.20 14.92
N GLY A 177 5.00 -6.61 15.08
CA GLY A 177 6.25 -7.33 15.34
C GLY A 177 6.83 -8.04 14.11
N GLY A 178 6.61 -7.48 12.93
CA GLY A 178 7.08 -7.97 11.63
C GLY A 178 7.22 -6.80 10.67
N HIS A 179 7.51 -7.09 9.40
CA HIS A 179 7.86 -6.09 8.40
C HIS A 179 7.19 -6.36 7.05
N ILE A 180 7.07 -5.32 6.24
CA ILE A 180 6.54 -5.39 4.87
C ILE A 180 7.70 -5.58 3.92
N VAL A 181 7.56 -6.53 3.00
CA VAL A 181 8.45 -6.74 1.87
C VAL A 181 7.66 -6.51 0.60
N PHE A 182 8.12 -5.58 -0.23
CA PHE A 182 7.60 -5.33 -1.58
C PHE A 182 8.68 -5.61 -2.62
N ARG A 183 8.35 -6.40 -3.65
CA ARG A 183 9.29 -6.77 -4.71
C ARG A 183 8.84 -6.18 -6.05
N CYS A 184 9.68 -5.40 -6.71
CA CYS A 184 9.32 -4.84 -8.01
C CYS A 184 10.56 -4.67 -8.90
N GLY A 185 10.52 -5.23 -10.11
CA GLY A 185 11.58 -5.00 -11.10
C GLY A 185 12.97 -5.47 -10.67
N GLY A 186 13.06 -6.52 -9.84
CA GLY A 186 14.31 -7.00 -9.25
C GLY A 186 14.73 -6.28 -7.96
N GLU A 187 14.07 -5.17 -7.62
CA GLU A 187 14.29 -4.46 -6.36
C GLU A 187 13.45 -5.03 -5.22
N VAL A 188 13.98 -4.87 -4.01
CA VAL A 188 13.34 -5.26 -2.76
C VAL A 188 13.23 -4.04 -1.87
N PHE A 189 12.02 -3.73 -1.43
CA PHE A 189 11.75 -2.69 -0.46
C PHE A 189 11.33 -3.36 0.84
N GLU A 190 11.95 -2.97 1.95
CA GLU A 190 11.63 -3.47 3.27
C GLU A 190 11.21 -2.29 4.15
N PHE A 191 10.08 -2.43 4.82
CA PHE A 191 9.48 -1.41 5.67
C PHE A 191 9.11 -2.03 7.01
N ASN A 192 9.35 -1.32 8.10
CA ASN A 192 8.94 -1.69 9.45
C ASN A 192 7.87 -0.72 9.98
N PRO A 193 6.73 -0.53 9.29
CA PRO A 193 5.70 0.37 9.79
C PRO A 193 5.10 -0.24 11.06
N GLU A 194 5.34 0.42 12.19
CA GLU A 194 4.65 0.08 13.43
C GLU A 194 3.20 0.60 13.35
N PRO A 195 2.19 -0.22 13.71
CA PRO A 195 0.80 0.21 13.76
C PRO A 195 0.51 1.23 14.87
#